data_AF-T1CAN3-F1
#
_entry.id   AF-T1CAN3-F1
#
_cell.length_a   1.000
_cell.length_b   1.000
_cell.length_c   1.000
_cell.angle_alpha   90.00
_cell.angle_beta   90.00
_cell.angle_gamma   90.00
#
_symmetry.space_group_name_H-M   'P 1'
#
loop_
_entity.id
_entity.type
_entity.pdbx_description
1 polymer ?
#
loop_
_entity_poly.entity_id
_entity_poly.type
_entity_poly.pdbx_seq_one_letter_code
_entity_poly.pdbx_strand_id
1 'polypeptide(L)'
;MAKILVLYYSAYGHIEKMAEAIAEGARSVAGSAVTVKRVPELMPREVAEQAHVKLDQAAPVATPDELAEYDAVIFGTPTRFGNMAAQMRNFLDQTGGLWAQGKLIGKIGSVFA
;
A
#
# COMPACT_ATOMS: atom_id res chain seq x y z
N MET A 1 17.23 6.14 11.31
CA MET A 1 16.78 4.97 10.54
C MET A 1 15.67 5.45 9.63
N ALA A 2 15.80 5.29 8.30
CA ALA A 2 14.79 5.71 7.34
C ALA A 2 13.56 4.81 7.45
N LYS A 3 12.37 5.40 7.57
CA LYS A 3 11.10 4.68 7.69
C LYS A 3 10.50 4.49 6.31
N ILE A 4 10.33 3.24 5.90
CA ILE A 4 9.81 2.86 4.59
C ILE A 4 8.48 2.12 4.78
N LEU A 5 7.44 2.61 4.11
CA LEU A 5 6.16 1.91 4.00
C LEU A 5 6.07 1.22 2.65
N VAL A 6 5.87 -0.09 2.65
CA VAL A 6 5.38 -0.84 1.49
C VAL A 6 3.87 -0.97 1.65
N LEU A 7 3.12 -0.12 0.95
CA LEU A 7 1.67 -0.07 1.02
C LEU A 7 1.09 -0.72 -0.23
N TYR A 8 0.20 -1.69 -0.07
CA TYR A 8 -0.34 -2.40 -1.23
C TYR A 8 -1.84 -2.68 -1.19
N TYR A 9 -2.41 -2.98 -2.34
CA TYR A 9 -3.67 -3.70 -2.49
C TYR A 9 -3.40 -5.02 -3.22
N SER A 10 -4.02 -6.13 -2.81
CA SER A 10 -3.94 -7.39 -3.55
C SER A 10 -5.25 -8.15 -3.49
N ALA A 11 -5.81 -8.48 -4.66
CA ALA A 11 -7.00 -9.30 -4.74
C ALA A 11 -6.68 -10.80 -4.61
N TYR A 12 -5.59 -11.27 -5.26
CA TYR A 12 -5.26 -12.70 -5.37
C TYR A 12 -3.86 -13.05 -4.86
N GLY A 13 -3.21 -12.15 -4.13
CA GLY A 13 -1.91 -12.42 -3.49
C GLY A 13 -0.66 -12.13 -4.33
N HIS A 14 -0.77 -11.87 -5.65
CA HIS A 14 0.42 -11.56 -6.47
C HIS A 14 1.14 -10.30 -5.98
N ILE A 15 0.40 -9.21 -5.78
CA ILE A 15 0.97 -7.96 -5.25
C ILE A 15 1.48 -8.13 -3.81
N GLU A 16 0.80 -8.94 -2.98
CA GLU A 16 1.25 -9.21 -1.61
C GLU A 16 2.63 -9.90 -1.63
N LYS A 17 2.81 -10.91 -2.49
CA LYS A 17 4.10 -11.58 -2.65
C LYS A 17 5.21 -10.63 -3.13
N MET A 18 4.88 -9.71 -4.05
CA MET A 18 5.83 -8.68 -4.47
C MET A 18 6.13 -7.66 -3.35
N ALA A 19 5.12 -7.29 -2.56
CA ALA A 19 5.29 -6.39 -1.42
C ALA A 19 6.28 -6.97 -0.40
N GLU A 20 6.18 -8.27 -0.10
CA GLU A 20 7.14 -8.95 0.78
C GLU A 20 8.55 -9.00 0.19
N ALA A 21 8.70 -9.28 -1.11
CA ALA A 21 10.01 -9.28 -1.77
C ALA A 21 10.65 -7.87 -1.78
N ILE A 22 9.85 -6.83 -2.03
CA ILE A 22 10.31 -5.43 -1.94
C ILE A 22 10.70 -5.08 -0.51
N ALA A 23 9.89 -5.52 0.48
CA ALA A 23 10.18 -5.26 1.88
C ALA A 23 11.46 -5.96 2.33
N GLU A 24 11.69 -7.20 1.92
CA GLU A 24 12.94 -7.93 2.13
C GLU A 24 14.14 -7.17 1.53
N GLY A 25 14.04 -6.76 0.27
CA GLY A 25 15.07 -5.95 -0.38
C GLY A 25 15.36 -4.65 0.36
N ALA A 26 14.34 -3.91 0.77
CA ALA A 26 14.50 -2.66 1.52
C ALA A 26 15.10 -2.88 2.92
N ARG A 27 14.75 -3.98 3.60
CA ARG A 27 15.32 -4.38 4.92
C ARG A 27 16.80 -4.75 4.83
N SER A 28 17.28 -5.19 3.67
CA SER A 28 18.71 -5.54 3.47
C SER A 28 19.65 -4.32 3.55
N VAL A 29 19.11 -3.11 3.40
CA VAL A 29 19.89 -1.87 3.47
C VAL A 29 20.02 -1.43 4.93
N ALA A 30 21.27 -1.25 5.39
CA ALA A 30 21.54 -0.79 6.74
C ALA A 30 20.89 0.58 7.01
N GLY A 31 20.21 0.69 8.15
CA GLY A 31 19.52 1.92 8.54
C GLY A 31 18.10 2.08 7.97
N SER A 32 17.51 1.04 7.38
CA SER A 32 16.11 1.02 6.93
C SER A 32 15.18 0.30 7.92
N ALA A 33 14.09 0.95 8.32
CA ALA A 33 12.96 0.36 9.04
C ALA A 33 11.78 0.20 8.08
N VAL A 34 11.39 -1.04 7.77
CA VAL A 34 10.39 -1.32 6.74
C VAL A 34 9.11 -1.89 7.35
N THR A 35 7.99 -1.24 7.05
CA THR A 35 6.64 -1.68 7.42
C THR A 35 5.87 -2.10 6.17
N VAL A 36 5.16 -3.23 6.23
CA VAL A 36 4.24 -3.66 5.16
C VAL A 36 2.81 -3.47 5.65
N LYS A 37 1.99 -2.75 4.89
CA LYS A 37 0.56 -2.57 5.18
C LYS A 37 -0.26 -2.72 3.90
N ARG A 38 -1.57 -2.96 4.07
CA ARG A 38 -2.52 -3.02 2.95
C ARG A 38 -3.58 -1.93 3.05
N VAL A 39 -4.12 -1.50 1.91
CA VAL A 39 -5.28 -0.60 1.91
C VAL A 39 -6.57 -1.37 2.24
N PRO A 40 -7.63 -0.68 2.71
CA PRO A 40 -8.94 -1.29 2.96
C PRO A 40 -9.55 -1.94 1.70
N GLU A 41 -10.31 -3.02 1.89
CA GLU A 41 -11.15 -3.60 0.84
C GLU A 41 -12.43 -2.76 0.66
N LEU A 42 -12.88 -2.62 -0.59
CA LEU A 42 -14.11 -1.93 -0.95
C LEU A 42 -15.24 -2.88 -1.35
N MET A 43 -14.89 -4.08 -1.82
CA MET A 43 -15.90 -5.08 -2.18
C MET A 43 -16.67 -5.50 -0.93
N PRO A 44 -18.02 -5.56 -0.99
CA PRO A 44 -18.79 -6.25 0.03
C PRO A 44 -18.24 -7.65 0.24
N ARG A 45 -18.16 -8.09 1.50
CA ARG A 45 -17.49 -9.34 1.87
C ARG A 45 -17.96 -10.54 1.04
N GLU A 46 -19.28 -10.69 0.89
CA GLU A 46 -19.89 -11.78 0.10
C GLU A 46 -19.45 -11.77 -1.36
N VAL A 47 -19.36 -10.59 -1.98
CA VAL A 47 -18.88 -10.42 -3.36
C VAL A 47 -17.40 -10.76 -3.48
N ALA A 48 -16.59 -10.33 -2.51
CA ALA A 48 -15.16 -10.63 -2.48
C ALA A 48 -14.91 -12.14 -2.31
N GLU A 49 -15.65 -12.80 -1.43
CA GLU A 49 -15.57 -14.25 -1.21
C GLU A 49 -16.00 -15.04 -2.46
N GLN A 50 -17.09 -14.64 -3.13
CA GLN A 50 -17.53 -15.24 -4.40
C GLN A 50 -16.51 -15.06 -5.53
N ALA A 51 -15.81 -13.92 -5.54
CA ALA A 51 -14.75 -13.65 -6.49
C ALA A 51 -13.40 -14.31 -6.10
N HIS A 52 -13.35 -15.09 -5.01
CA HIS A 52 -12.14 -15.71 -4.48
C HIS A 52 -11.01 -14.73 -4.15
N VAL A 53 -11.38 -13.54 -3.70
CA VAL A 53 -10.44 -12.55 -3.19
C VAL A 53 -9.82 -13.07 -1.92
N LYS A 54 -8.49 -13.00 -1.81
CA LYS A 54 -7.76 -13.34 -0.60
C LYS A 54 -7.97 -12.26 0.46
N LEU A 55 -8.84 -12.51 1.42
CA LEU A 55 -9.18 -11.54 2.48
C LEU A 55 -8.29 -11.69 3.74
N ASP A 56 -7.72 -12.88 3.94
CA ASP A 56 -6.84 -13.25 5.05
C ASP A 56 -5.37 -12.97 4.71
N GLN A 57 -5.00 -11.69 4.78
CA GLN A 57 -3.63 -11.24 4.54
C GLN A 57 -3.00 -10.76 5.85
N ALA A 58 -1.73 -11.13 6.08
CA ALA A 58 -1.03 -10.86 7.34
C ALA A 58 -0.78 -9.35 7.58
N ALA A 59 -0.61 -8.57 6.51
CA ALA A 59 -0.36 -7.15 6.62
C ALA A 59 -1.56 -6.41 7.23
N PRO A 60 -1.34 -5.53 8.23
CA PRO A 60 -2.41 -4.72 8.81
C PRO A 60 -2.93 -3.69 7.82
N VAL A 61 -4.17 -3.24 8.04
CA VAL A 61 -4.80 -2.20 7.23
C VAL A 61 -4.19 -0.84 7.56
N ALA A 62 -3.92 -0.04 6.52
CA ALA A 62 -3.41 1.31 6.64
C ALA A 62 -4.52 2.35 6.79
N THR A 63 -4.17 3.50 7.36
CA THR A 63 -4.97 4.73 7.37
C THR A 63 -4.28 5.80 6.52
N PRO A 64 -5.00 6.74 5.89
CA PRO A 64 -4.35 7.77 5.07
C PRO A 64 -3.35 8.63 5.84
N ASP A 65 -3.66 9.02 7.07
CA ASP A 65 -2.85 9.98 7.84
C ASP A 65 -1.44 9.47 8.19
N GLU A 66 -1.28 8.17 8.38
CA GLU A 66 0.02 7.59 8.75
C GLU A 66 1.06 7.68 7.62
N LEU A 67 0.67 7.96 6.37
CA LEU A 67 1.61 8.20 5.28
C LEU A 67 2.63 9.30 5.63
N ALA A 68 2.24 10.26 6.47
CA ALA A 68 3.11 11.34 6.93
C ALA A 68 4.28 10.86 7.82
N GLU A 69 4.15 9.67 8.43
CA GLU A 69 5.12 9.13 9.40
C GLU A 69 6.34 8.46 8.74
N TYR A 70 6.28 8.21 7.43
CA TYR A 70 7.30 7.50 6.67
C TYR A 70 8.15 8.46 5.84
N ASP A 71 9.41 8.14 5.61
CA ASP A 71 10.31 8.91 4.73
C ASP A 71 10.13 8.48 3.26
N ALA A 72 9.72 7.23 3.05
CA ALA A 72 9.46 6.63 1.74
C ALA A 72 8.15 5.83 1.75
N VAL A 73 7.39 5.90 0.66
CA VAL A 73 6.23 5.04 0.43
C VAL A 73 6.35 4.37 -0.95
N ILE A 74 6.25 3.05 -0.95
CA ILE A 74 6.26 2.20 -2.14
C ILE A 74 4.87 1.61 -2.32
N PHE A 75 4.18 1.99 -3.39
CA PHE A 75 2.79 1.63 -3.65
C PHE A 75 2.67 0.40 -4.55
N GLY A 76 1.97 -0.63 -4.09
CA GLY A 76 1.67 -1.84 -4.87
C GLY A 76 0.19 -1.95 -5.23
N THR A 77 -0.15 -2.11 -6.50
CA THR A 77 -1.57 -2.26 -6.89
C THR A 77 -1.72 -3.07 -8.17
N PRO A 78 -2.65 -4.04 -8.25
CA PRO A 78 -2.89 -4.77 -9.48
C PRO A 78 -3.54 -3.82 -10.49
N THR A 79 -3.24 -4.04 -11.76
CA THR A 79 -3.88 -3.27 -12.82
C THR A 79 -5.40 -3.55 -12.90
N ARG A 80 -6.15 -2.50 -13.19
CA ARG A 80 -7.54 -2.51 -13.66
C ARG A 80 -7.59 -1.64 -14.91
N PHE A 81 -7.54 -2.29 -16.07
CA PHE A 81 -7.54 -1.63 -17.40
C PHE A 81 -6.48 -0.52 -17.55
N GLY A 82 -5.25 -0.78 -17.08
CA GLY A 82 -4.15 0.18 -17.20
C GLY A 82 -4.06 1.19 -16.05
N ASN A 83 -5.00 1.17 -15.10
CA ASN A 83 -4.99 2.01 -13.91
C ASN A 83 -4.80 1.18 -12.63
N MET A 84 -4.56 1.87 -11.50
CA MET A 84 -4.62 1.27 -10.17
C MET A 84 -6.02 0.71 -9.87
N ALA A 85 -6.09 -0.30 -9.00
CA ALA A 85 -7.37 -0.78 -8.49
C ALA A 85 -8.14 0.30 -7.69
N ALA A 86 -9.47 0.20 -7.69
CA ALA A 86 -10.36 1.16 -7.02
C ALA A 86 -10.06 1.30 -5.52
N GLN A 87 -9.63 0.22 -4.86
CA GLN A 87 -9.22 0.19 -3.45
C GLN A 87 -8.05 1.13 -3.18
N MET A 88 -7.01 1.10 -4.02
CA MET A 88 -5.87 2.02 -3.91
C MET A 88 -6.28 3.46 -4.24
N ARG A 89 -7.11 3.66 -5.27
CA ARG A 89 -7.63 4.99 -5.64
C ARG A 89 -8.39 5.63 -4.48
N ASN A 90 -9.34 4.89 -3.89
CA ASN A 90 -10.15 5.38 -2.79
C ASN A 90 -9.32 5.71 -1.53
N PHE A 91 -8.29 4.92 -1.23
CA PHE A 91 -7.36 5.24 -0.15
C PHE A 91 -6.61 6.55 -0.43
N LEU A 92 -6.10 6.74 -1.64
CA LEU A 92 -5.36 7.96 -2.03
C LEU A 92 -6.27 9.19 -2.12
N ASP A 93 -7.54 9.05 -2.49
CA ASP A 93 -8.52 10.14 -2.50
C ASP A 93 -8.76 10.74 -1.09
N GLN A 94 -8.54 9.94 -0.05
CA GLN A 94 -8.67 10.39 1.35
C GLN A 94 -7.45 11.18 1.85
N THR A 95 -6.41 11.34 1.03
CA THR A 95 -5.18 12.07 1.42
C THR A 95 -5.28 13.60 1.25
N GLY A 96 -6.47 14.14 0.99
CA GLY A 96 -6.68 15.58 0.79
C GLY A 96 -6.18 16.46 1.95
N GLY A 97 -6.35 16.00 3.19
CA GLY A 97 -5.82 16.71 4.37
C GLY A 97 -4.29 16.76 4.42
N LEU A 98 -3.62 15.66 4.04
CA LEU A 98 -2.17 15.60 3.93
C LEU A 98 -1.65 16.49 2.80
N TRP A 99 -2.34 16.48 1.66
CA TRP A 99 -2.02 17.32 0.51
C TRP A 99 -2.09 18.80 0.86
N ALA A 100 -3.19 19.26 1.48
CA ALA A 100 -3.36 20.66 1.86
C ALA A 100 -2.29 21.15 2.84
N GLN A 101 -1.75 20.26 3.67
CA GLN A 101 -0.69 20.56 4.65
C GLN A 101 0.72 20.35 4.09
N GLY A 102 0.87 19.89 2.84
CA GLY A 102 2.17 19.58 2.25
C GLY A 102 2.91 18.43 2.95
N LYS A 103 2.21 17.59 3.72
CA LYS A 103 2.83 16.57 4.59
C LYS A 103 3.59 15.48 3.86
N LEU A 104 3.36 15.32 2.57
CA LEU A 104 4.06 14.34 1.72
C LEU A 104 5.15 14.96 0.83
N ILE A 105 5.33 16.28 0.87
CA ILE A 105 6.35 16.97 0.06
C ILE A 105 7.75 16.52 0.53
N GLY A 106 8.60 16.14 -0.44
CA GLY A 106 9.98 15.72 -0.20
C GLY A 106 10.15 14.27 0.23
N LYS A 107 9.06 13.52 0.46
CA LYS A 107 9.11 12.07 0.70
C LYS A 107 9.33 11.31 -0.61
N ILE A 108 9.99 10.16 -0.54
CA ILE A 108 10.27 9.34 -1.71
C ILE A 108 9.06 8.47 -2.06
N GLY A 109 8.65 8.50 -3.33
CA GLY A 109 7.58 7.66 -3.87
C GLY A 109 8.10 6.66 -4.90
N SER A 110 7.63 5.42 -4.84
CA SER A 110 7.86 4.40 -5.88
C SER A 110 6.62 3.52 -6.05
N VAL A 111 6.55 2.74 -7.14
CA VAL A 111 5.34 1.97 -7.52
C VAL A 111 5.72 0.61 -8.11
N PHE A 112 4.88 -0.40 -7.86
CA PHE A 112 4.89 -1.71 -8.52
C PHE A 112 3.45 -2.18 -8.79
N ALA A 113 3.27 -3.05 -9.78
CA ALA A 113 1.95 -3.50 -10.26
C ALA A 113 1.97 -4.93 -10.79
#